data_AF-A0A6N8IKG6-F1
#
_entry.id   AF-A0A6N8IKG6-F1
#
_cell.length_a   1.000
_cell.length_b   1.000
_cell.length_c   1.000
_cell.angle_alpha   90.00
_cell.angle_beta   90.00
_cell.angle_gamma   90.00
#
_symmetry.space_group_name_H-M   'P 1'
#
loop_
_entity.id
_entity.type
_entity.pdbx_description
1 polymer ?
#
loop_
_entity_poly.entity_id
_entity_poly.type
_entity_poly.pdbx_seq_one_letter_code
_entity_poly.pdbx_strand_id
1 'polypeptide(L)'
;MNEKAYAKAVAKRLACSKARREEFVRDLESDIAASLAEGETWEQVEARMGDPREVAHEFNEGLSEGELAAGRKRKRNKVIGVAAVAVVVVAAVLVAAAWWTMPKSAPAGQSAGLAEQEVLARAQEVIALADERDYGALVAMAPESLRQTMTVQQFADAVDGARATVGGGDWGSFVSFGNAYGVELSQKGVTQEYTETVVVYENAVITYTITFDENMRLTNLFMK
;
A
#
# COMPACT_ATOMS: atom_id res chain seq x y z
N MET A 1 -5.48 46.14 -6.06
CA MET A 1 -4.61 44.92 -5.93
C MET A 1 -3.24 45.41 -5.46
N ASN A 2 -2.15 44.64 -5.49
CA ASN A 2 -0.80 45.24 -5.41
C ASN A 2 -0.08 45.06 -6.76
N GLU A 3 0.99 45.83 -6.99
CA GLU A 3 1.75 45.87 -8.25
C GLU A 3 2.11 44.46 -8.80
N LYS A 4 2.65 43.58 -7.95
CA LYS A 4 3.08 42.24 -8.32
C LYS A 4 1.89 41.34 -8.64
N ALA A 5 0.80 41.49 -7.89
CA ALA A 5 -0.42 40.76 -8.15
C ALA A 5 -1.08 41.23 -9.46
N TYR A 6 -0.96 42.52 -9.82
CA TYR A 6 -1.40 43.08 -11.10
C TYR A 6 -0.64 42.48 -12.29
N ALA A 7 0.69 42.59 -12.29
CA ALA A 7 1.52 42.03 -13.36
C ALA A 7 1.29 40.51 -13.51
N LYS A 8 1.14 39.78 -12.40
CA LYS A 8 0.80 38.36 -12.40
C LYS A 8 -0.60 38.07 -12.96
N ALA A 9 -1.57 38.94 -12.70
CA ALA A 9 -2.94 38.81 -13.21
C ALA A 9 -2.97 38.99 -14.75
N VAL A 10 -2.23 39.98 -15.27
CA VAL A 10 -2.05 40.17 -16.73
C VAL A 10 -1.32 38.96 -17.34
N ALA A 11 -0.18 38.58 -16.77
CA ALA A 11 0.65 37.47 -17.25
C ALA A 11 -0.07 36.11 -17.37
N LYS A 12 -1.06 35.86 -16.50
CA LYS A 12 -1.87 34.62 -16.55
C LYS A 12 -2.81 34.57 -17.76
N ARG A 13 -3.17 35.72 -18.31
CA ARG A 13 -4.18 35.90 -19.37
C ARG A 13 -3.57 36.08 -20.76
N LEU A 14 -2.27 36.32 -20.85
CA LEU A 14 -1.54 36.37 -22.12
C LEU A 14 -1.57 35.00 -22.84
N ALA A 15 -1.87 35.04 -24.14
CA ALA A 15 -2.00 33.87 -25.01
C ALA A 15 -0.75 33.55 -25.83
N CYS A 16 0.35 34.27 -25.60
CA CYS A 16 1.61 34.19 -26.34
C CYS A 16 2.59 33.11 -25.83
N SER A 17 3.74 33.00 -26.50
CA SER A 17 4.86 32.16 -26.12
C SER A 17 5.43 32.53 -24.75
N LYS A 18 6.35 31.71 -24.23
CA LYS A 18 7.01 32.00 -22.95
C LYS A 18 7.85 33.29 -23.03
N ALA A 19 8.66 33.41 -24.08
CA ALA A 19 9.57 34.53 -24.27
C ALA A 19 8.80 35.85 -24.38
N ARG A 20 7.79 35.91 -25.25
CA ARG A 20 6.98 37.12 -25.45
C ARG A 20 6.21 37.53 -24.20
N ARG A 21 5.77 36.56 -23.40
CA ARG A 21 5.16 36.83 -22.10
C ARG A 21 6.15 37.43 -21.09
N GLU A 22 7.37 36.91 -21.05
CA GLU A 22 8.42 37.37 -20.12
C GLU A 22 9.00 38.74 -20.51
N GLU A 23 8.98 39.07 -21.80
CA GLU A 23 9.24 40.41 -22.30
C GLU A 23 8.15 41.37 -21.83
N PHE A 24 6.88 41.13 -22.19
CA PHE A 24 5.77 42.02 -21.83
C PHE A 24 5.65 42.25 -20.31
N VAL A 25 5.81 41.21 -19.50
CA VAL A 25 5.72 41.33 -18.03
C VAL A 25 6.86 42.18 -17.47
N ARG A 26 8.05 42.08 -18.04
CA ARG A 26 9.21 42.87 -17.60
C ARG A 26 9.04 44.34 -17.95
N ASP A 27 8.52 44.63 -19.15
CA ASP A 27 8.24 45.99 -19.59
C ASP A 27 7.14 46.60 -18.69
N LEU A 28 6.06 45.85 -18.45
CA LEU A 28 4.99 46.26 -17.55
C LEU A 28 5.49 46.53 -16.11
N GLU A 29 6.32 45.65 -15.56
CA GLU A 29 6.89 45.83 -14.21
C GLU A 29 7.85 47.02 -14.16
N SER A 30 8.61 47.27 -15.24
CA SER A 30 9.49 48.43 -15.38
C SER A 30 8.71 49.75 -15.40
N ASP A 31 7.61 49.80 -16.17
CA ASP A 31 6.76 50.99 -16.27
C ASP A 31 6.09 51.32 -14.94
N ILE A 32 5.57 50.30 -14.24
CA ILE A 32 5.02 50.46 -12.89
C ILE A 32 6.10 51.01 -11.95
N ALA A 33 7.30 50.41 -11.95
CA ALA A 33 8.38 50.83 -11.07
C ALA A 33 8.83 52.28 -11.35
N ALA A 34 8.86 52.69 -12.62
CA ALA A 34 9.20 54.06 -13.00
C ALA A 34 8.17 55.07 -12.49
N SER A 35 6.87 54.80 -12.68
CA SER A 35 5.80 55.70 -12.18
C SER A 35 5.81 55.82 -10.66
N LEU A 36 6.05 54.72 -9.94
CA LEU A 36 6.18 54.77 -8.49
C LEU A 36 7.41 55.56 -8.03
N ALA A 37 8.53 55.47 -8.78
CA ALA A 37 9.74 56.23 -8.49
C ALA A 37 9.58 57.74 -8.74
N GLU A 38 8.71 58.13 -9.68
CA GLU A 38 8.32 59.52 -9.94
C GLU A 38 7.36 60.09 -8.87
N GLY A 39 6.93 59.26 -7.90
CA GLY A 39 6.09 59.67 -6.78
C GLY A 39 4.60 59.44 -6.99
N GLU A 40 4.19 58.75 -8.06
CA GLU A 40 2.80 58.29 -8.20
C GLU A 40 2.46 57.24 -7.14
N THR A 41 1.23 57.27 -6.63
CA THR A 41 0.71 56.21 -5.78
C THR A 41 0.28 55.00 -6.61
N TRP A 42 0.32 53.80 -6.03
CA TRP A 42 -0.13 52.59 -6.72
C TRP A 42 -1.59 52.70 -7.20
N GLU A 43 -2.48 53.34 -6.43
CA GLU A 43 -3.87 53.53 -6.85
C GLU A 43 -4.00 54.37 -8.13
N GLN A 44 -3.16 55.39 -8.30
CA GLN A 44 -3.12 56.21 -9.51
C GLN A 44 -2.61 55.41 -10.72
N VAL A 45 -1.56 54.62 -10.52
CA VAL A 45 -1.00 53.73 -11.55
C VAL A 45 -2.01 52.66 -11.96
N GLU A 46 -2.65 51.99 -10.99
CA GLU A 46 -3.66 50.94 -11.22
C GLU A 46 -4.89 51.51 -11.97
N ALA A 47 -5.35 52.70 -11.59
CA ALA A 47 -6.47 53.37 -12.26
C ALA A 47 -6.14 53.76 -13.71
N ARG A 48 -4.90 54.19 -13.99
CA ARG A 48 -4.44 54.54 -15.34
C ARG A 48 -4.27 53.30 -16.23
N MET A 49 -3.75 52.20 -15.68
CA MET A 49 -3.53 50.96 -16.43
C MET A 49 -4.82 50.17 -16.69
N GLY A 50 -5.86 50.35 -15.88
CA GLY A 50 -7.16 49.71 -16.10
C GLY A 50 -7.19 48.23 -15.70
N ASP A 51 -8.26 47.52 -16.11
CA ASP A 51 -8.47 46.13 -15.69
C ASP A 51 -7.40 45.19 -16.32
N PRO A 52 -6.72 44.34 -15.51
CA PRO A 52 -5.72 43.38 -16.02
C PRO A 52 -6.21 42.44 -17.12
N ARG A 53 -7.52 42.20 -17.23
CA ARG A 53 -8.15 41.37 -18.26
C ARG A 53 -8.19 42.12 -19.59
N GLU A 54 -8.51 43.40 -19.56
CA GLU A 54 -8.59 44.27 -20.74
C GLU A 54 -7.19 44.49 -21.31
N VAL A 55 -6.21 44.82 -20.46
CA VAL A 55 -4.79 44.92 -20.87
C VAL A 55 -4.30 43.64 -21.54
N ALA A 56 -4.64 42.48 -20.96
CA ALA A 56 -4.28 41.20 -21.57
C ALA A 56 -5.05 40.92 -22.87
N HIS A 57 -6.30 41.37 -22.99
CA HIS A 57 -7.14 41.19 -24.17
C HIS A 57 -6.59 41.99 -25.35
N GLU A 58 -6.34 43.28 -25.16
CA GLU A 58 -5.77 44.17 -26.17
C GLU A 58 -4.43 43.65 -26.68
N PHE A 59 -3.55 43.22 -25.76
CA PHE A 59 -2.28 42.61 -26.15
C PHE A 59 -2.49 41.35 -27.00
N ASN A 60 -3.45 40.50 -26.63
CA ASN A 60 -3.72 39.26 -27.35
C ASN A 60 -4.32 39.48 -28.75
N GLU A 61 -5.13 40.52 -28.94
CA GLU A 61 -5.70 40.88 -30.26
C GLU A 61 -4.61 41.29 -31.26
N GLY A 62 -3.52 41.88 -30.78
CA GLY A 62 -2.37 42.25 -31.61
C GLY A 62 -1.43 41.10 -31.98
N LEU A 63 -1.68 39.87 -31.52
CA LEU A 63 -0.77 38.73 -31.74
C LEU A 63 -0.99 38.06 -33.09
N SER A 64 0.12 37.65 -33.71
CA SER A 64 0.08 36.79 -34.91
C SER A 64 -0.43 35.39 -34.58
N GLU A 65 -0.99 34.70 -35.58
CA GLU A 65 -1.44 33.31 -35.42
C GLU A 65 -0.30 32.37 -34.98
N GLY A 66 0.93 32.60 -35.46
CA GLY A 66 2.11 31.84 -35.07
C GLY A 66 2.43 31.99 -33.59
N GLU A 67 2.30 33.20 -33.04
CA GLU A 67 2.56 33.48 -31.62
C GLU A 67 1.46 32.90 -30.72
N LEU A 68 0.20 32.99 -31.16
CA LEU A 68 -0.93 32.31 -30.50
C LEU A 68 -0.77 30.79 -30.52
N ALA A 69 -0.29 30.22 -31.64
CA ALA A 69 -0.01 28.78 -31.75
C ALA A 69 1.12 28.35 -30.81
N ALA A 70 2.18 29.15 -30.69
CA ALA A 70 3.27 28.91 -29.74
C ALA A 70 2.78 28.95 -28.28
N GLY A 71 1.91 29.89 -27.93
CA GLY A 71 1.28 29.96 -26.61
C GLY A 71 0.33 28.79 -26.32
N ARG A 72 -0.47 28.35 -27.31
CA ARG A 72 -1.28 27.11 -27.22
C ARG A 72 -0.41 25.88 -26.97
N LYS A 73 0.69 25.71 -27.74
CA LYS A 73 1.65 24.61 -27.57
C LYS A 73 2.27 24.62 -26.17
N ARG A 74 2.65 25.79 -25.66
CA ARG A 74 3.18 25.95 -24.29
C ARG A 74 2.15 25.52 -23.23
N LYS A 75 0.90 26.01 -23.32
CA LYS A 75 -0.17 25.64 -22.38
C LYS A 75 -0.43 24.13 -22.43
N ARG A 76 -0.51 23.54 -23.62
CA ARG A 76 -0.67 22.09 -23.82
C ARG A 76 0.49 21.30 -23.19
N ASN A 77 1.74 21.67 -23.46
CA ASN A 77 2.91 20.98 -22.90
C ASN A 77 2.95 21.08 -21.37
N LYS A 78 2.53 22.21 -20.79
CA LYS A 78 2.40 22.36 -19.34
C LYS A 78 1.33 21.40 -18.78
N VAL A 79 0.17 21.30 -19.43
CA VAL A 79 -0.90 20.38 -19.03
C VAL A 79 -0.44 18.92 -19.14
N ILE A 80 0.22 18.54 -20.25
CA ILE A 80 0.79 17.20 -20.44
C ILE A 80 1.81 16.90 -19.35
N GLY A 81 2.71 17.83 -19.01
CA GLY A 81 3.69 17.66 -17.95
C GLY A 81 3.03 17.41 -16.58
N VAL A 82 2.01 18.21 -16.23
CA VAL A 82 1.26 18.02 -14.98
C VAL A 82 0.51 16.69 -14.97
N ALA A 83 -0.13 16.31 -16.07
CA ALA A 83 -0.82 15.03 -16.21
C ALA A 83 0.15 13.84 -16.10
N ALA A 84 1.32 13.92 -16.73
CA ALA A 84 2.35 12.89 -16.64
C ALA A 84 2.86 12.71 -15.20
N VAL A 85 3.11 13.82 -14.47
CA VAL A 85 3.48 13.76 -13.05
C VAL A 85 2.36 13.13 -12.22
N ALA A 86 1.11 13.51 -12.44
CA ALA A 86 -0.03 12.93 -11.74
C ALA A 86 -0.13 11.41 -11.96
N VAL A 87 0.06 10.94 -13.20
CA VAL A 87 0.08 9.51 -13.53
C VAL A 87 1.19 8.77 -12.80
N VAL A 88 2.41 9.33 -12.74
CA VAL A 88 3.54 8.74 -12.01
C VAL A 88 3.23 8.63 -10.51
N VAL A 89 2.63 9.66 -9.91
CA VAL A 89 2.25 9.64 -8.49
C VAL A 89 1.20 8.57 -8.23
N VAL A 90 0.16 8.48 -9.05
CA VAL A 90 -0.87 7.43 -8.91
C VAL A 90 -0.26 6.04 -9.05
N ALA A 91 0.62 5.83 -10.04
CA ALA A 91 1.31 4.56 -10.21
C ALA A 91 2.18 4.19 -8.99
N ALA A 92 2.93 5.14 -8.43
CA ALA A 92 3.74 4.92 -7.24
C ALA A 92 2.87 4.53 -6.02
N VAL A 93 1.72 5.18 -5.85
CA VAL A 93 0.76 4.82 -4.78
C VAL A 93 0.21 3.41 -4.98
N LEU A 94 -0.15 3.03 -6.22
CA LEU A 94 -0.63 1.68 -6.52
C LEU A 94 0.45 0.62 -6.26
N VAL A 95 1.70 0.88 -6.62
CA VAL A 95 2.84 -0.01 -6.35
C VAL A 95 3.06 -0.15 -4.83
N ALA A 96 3.04 0.96 -4.09
CA ALA A 96 3.17 0.93 -2.63
C ALA A 96 2.03 0.16 -1.95
N ALA A 97 0.79 0.35 -2.42
CA ALA A 97 -0.37 -0.38 -1.93
C ALA A 97 -0.25 -1.88 -2.22
N ALA A 98 0.16 -2.27 -3.43
CA ALA A 98 0.38 -3.66 -3.80
C ALA A 98 1.46 -4.30 -2.89
N TRP A 99 2.60 -3.62 -2.71
CA TRP A 99 3.69 -4.06 -1.83
C TRP A 99 3.26 -4.22 -0.36
N TRP A 100 2.39 -3.32 0.13
CA TRP A 100 1.87 -3.41 1.50
C TRP A 100 1.01 -4.67 1.71
N THR A 101 0.23 -5.05 0.70
CA THR A 101 -0.65 -6.22 0.76
C THR A 101 0.06 -7.56 0.51
N MET A 102 1.27 -7.55 -0.05
CA MET A 102 2.02 -8.78 -0.28
C MET A 102 2.42 -9.45 1.05
N PRO A 103 2.18 -10.77 1.19
CA PRO A 103 2.65 -11.52 2.35
C PRO A 103 4.18 -11.49 2.37
N LYS A 104 4.75 -11.18 3.52
CA LYS A 104 6.19 -11.17 3.74
C LYS A 104 6.54 -12.44 4.50
N SER A 105 7.46 -13.23 3.96
CA SER A 105 7.98 -14.40 4.65
C SER A 105 9.24 -14.07 5.42
N ALA A 106 9.39 -14.70 6.57
CA ALA A 106 10.57 -14.69 7.40
C ALA A 106 10.87 -16.12 7.91
N PRO A 107 12.09 -16.40 8.40
CA PRO A 107 12.36 -17.64 9.12
C PRO A 107 11.36 -17.83 10.27
N ALA A 108 10.92 -19.06 10.51
CA ALA A 108 9.96 -19.34 11.56
C ALA A 108 10.49 -18.92 12.93
N GLY A 109 9.62 -18.34 13.75
CA GLY A 109 9.93 -17.89 15.10
C GLY A 109 10.64 -16.54 15.17
N GLN A 110 10.89 -15.87 14.04
CA GLN A 110 11.65 -14.61 14.02
C GLN A 110 11.02 -13.54 14.91
N SER A 111 9.72 -13.30 14.77
CA SER A 111 8.97 -12.31 15.53
C SER A 111 8.70 -12.78 16.97
N ALA A 112 8.61 -14.09 17.20
CA ALA A 112 8.46 -14.67 18.53
C ALA A 112 9.77 -14.76 19.33
N GLY A 113 10.93 -14.50 18.68
CA GLY A 113 12.25 -14.67 19.29
C GLY A 113 12.61 -16.13 19.55
N LEU A 114 12.03 -17.06 18.78
CA LEU A 114 12.21 -18.51 18.89
C LEU A 114 13.10 -19.02 17.76
N ALA A 115 13.81 -20.12 18.02
CA ALA A 115 14.44 -20.88 16.96
C ALA A 115 13.39 -21.66 16.15
N GLU A 116 13.64 -21.87 14.86
CA GLU A 116 12.76 -22.67 13.99
C GLU A 116 12.49 -24.06 14.59
N GLN A 117 13.51 -24.69 15.19
CA GLN A 117 13.34 -26.00 15.85
C GLN A 117 12.33 -25.96 17.01
N GLU A 118 12.19 -24.84 17.73
CA GLU A 118 11.21 -24.71 18.82
C GLU A 118 9.78 -24.59 18.26
N VAL A 119 9.64 -23.88 17.14
CA VAL A 119 8.36 -23.78 16.41
C VAL A 119 7.94 -25.15 15.85
N LEU A 120 8.89 -25.91 15.28
CA LEU A 120 8.62 -27.26 14.78
C LEU A 120 8.34 -28.25 15.91
N ALA A 121 9.05 -28.17 17.04
CA ALA A 121 8.77 -28.98 18.21
C ALA A 121 7.35 -28.71 18.76
N ARG A 122 6.92 -27.44 18.74
CA ARG A 122 5.54 -27.07 19.09
C ARG A 122 4.51 -27.67 18.13
N ALA A 123 4.79 -27.71 16.84
CA ALA A 123 3.93 -28.38 15.86
C ALA A 123 3.84 -29.90 16.12
N GLN A 124 4.97 -30.54 16.47
CA GLN A 124 5.00 -31.96 16.83
C GLN A 124 4.22 -32.25 18.12
N GLU A 125 4.25 -31.36 19.12
CA GLU A 125 3.41 -31.45 20.33
C GLU A 125 1.92 -31.45 19.96
N VAL A 126 1.48 -30.54 19.08
CA VAL A 126 0.10 -30.50 18.59
C VAL A 126 -0.29 -31.81 17.89
N ILE A 127 0.59 -32.38 17.08
CA ILE A 127 0.35 -33.67 16.40
C ILE A 127 0.22 -34.80 17.42
N ALA A 128 1.11 -34.86 18.41
CA ALA A 128 1.06 -35.87 19.46
C ALA A 128 -0.25 -35.81 20.26
N LEU A 129 -0.69 -34.60 20.65
CA LEU A 129 -1.98 -34.42 21.33
C LEU A 129 -3.17 -34.83 20.44
N ALA A 130 -3.08 -34.58 19.13
CA ALA A 130 -4.10 -35.01 18.18
C ALA A 130 -4.14 -36.54 17.99
N ASP A 131 -2.99 -37.22 18.06
CA ASP A 131 -2.90 -38.68 18.03
C ASP A 131 -3.41 -39.31 19.33
N GLU A 132 -3.12 -38.70 20.48
CA GLU A 132 -3.64 -39.10 21.80
C GLU A 132 -5.13 -38.76 21.99
N ARG A 133 -5.72 -38.01 21.05
CA ARG A 133 -7.08 -37.45 21.14
C ARG A 133 -7.29 -36.57 22.37
N ASP A 134 -6.24 -35.90 22.87
CA ASP A 134 -6.34 -34.88 23.92
C ASP A 134 -6.80 -33.54 23.33
N TYR A 135 -8.06 -33.51 22.91
CA TYR A 135 -8.69 -32.32 22.35
C TYR A 135 -8.85 -31.19 23.36
N GLY A 136 -8.88 -31.52 24.67
CA GLY A 136 -8.92 -30.52 25.73
C GLY A 136 -7.64 -29.70 25.76
N ALA A 137 -6.48 -30.37 25.72
CA ALA A 137 -5.19 -29.72 25.64
C ALA A 137 -5.03 -28.90 24.35
N LEU A 138 -5.44 -29.44 23.20
CA LEU A 138 -5.40 -28.72 21.92
C LEU A 138 -6.23 -27.44 21.93
N VAL A 139 -7.46 -27.51 22.43
CA VAL A 139 -8.32 -26.33 22.54
C VAL A 139 -7.73 -25.32 23.54
N ALA A 140 -7.09 -25.78 24.63
CA ALA A 140 -6.42 -24.90 25.58
C ALA A 140 -5.23 -24.13 24.98
N MET A 141 -4.58 -24.67 23.94
CA MET A 141 -3.54 -23.98 23.18
C MET A 141 -4.08 -22.88 22.25
N ALA A 142 -5.39 -22.85 21.99
CA ALA A 142 -6.01 -21.87 21.11
C ALA A 142 -6.23 -20.51 21.80
N PRO A 143 -6.22 -19.40 21.03
CA PRO A 143 -6.58 -18.09 21.57
C PRO A 143 -8.00 -18.09 22.14
N GLU A 144 -8.22 -17.23 23.14
CA GLU A 144 -9.52 -17.09 23.83
C GLU A 144 -10.68 -16.86 22.85
N SER A 145 -10.45 -16.07 21.79
CA SER A 145 -11.45 -15.82 20.75
C SER A 145 -11.93 -17.11 20.06
N LEU A 146 -11.03 -18.05 19.76
CA LEU A 146 -11.41 -19.34 19.19
C LEU A 146 -12.13 -20.22 20.22
N ARG A 147 -11.62 -20.27 21.46
CA ARG A 147 -12.22 -21.05 22.56
C ARG A 147 -13.67 -20.63 22.88
N GLN A 148 -14.03 -19.38 22.66
CA GLN A 148 -15.40 -18.88 22.85
C GLN A 148 -16.36 -19.25 21.71
N THR A 149 -15.83 -19.59 20.53
CA THR A 149 -16.64 -19.87 19.32
C THR A 149 -16.79 -21.35 19.02
N MET A 150 -15.98 -22.21 19.64
CA MET A 150 -15.94 -23.64 19.36
C MET A 150 -15.75 -24.43 20.65
N THR A 151 -16.61 -25.42 20.88
CA THR A 151 -16.48 -26.34 22.02
C THR A 151 -15.43 -27.41 21.76
N VAL A 152 -14.91 -28.03 22.82
CA VAL A 152 -13.99 -29.18 22.71
C VAL A 152 -14.60 -30.30 21.87
N GLN A 153 -15.89 -30.58 22.03
CA GLN A 153 -16.57 -31.62 21.24
C GLN A 153 -16.62 -31.27 19.76
N GLN A 154 -16.93 -30.02 19.41
CA GLN A 154 -16.95 -29.59 18.00
C GLN A 154 -15.57 -29.69 17.35
N PHE A 155 -14.52 -29.36 18.10
CA PHE A 155 -13.14 -29.53 17.64
C PHE A 155 -12.78 -31.02 17.46
N ALA A 156 -13.14 -31.86 18.44
CA ALA A 156 -12.95 -33.31 18.37
C ALA A 156 -13.62 -33.90 17.14
N ASP A 157 -14.90 -33.60 16.92
CA ASP A 157 -15.68 -34.09 15.77
C ASP A 157 -15.06 -33.65 14.44
N ALA A 158 -14.52 -32.42 14.37
CA ALA A 158 -13.85 -31.92 13.18
C ALA A 158 -12.53 -32.64 12.90
N VAL A 159 -11.69 -32.86 13.93
CA VAL A 159 -10.41 -33.56 13.79
C VAL A 159 -10.63 -35.03 13.46
N ASP A 160 -11.49 -35.74 14.21
CA ASP A 160 -11.80 -37.15 13.95
C ASP A 160 -12.46 -37.35 12.58
N GLY A 161 -13.36 -36.44 12.19
CA GLY A 161 -13.97 -36.45 10.86
C GLY A 161 -12.95 -36.26 9.73
N ALA A 162 -11.96 -35.38 9.93
CA ALA A 162 -10.86 -35.22 8.99
C ALA A 162 -9.97 -36.48 8.94
N ARG A 163 -9.62 -37.07 10.08
CA ARG A 163 -8.85 -38.33 10.14
C ARG A 163 -9.55 -39.47 9.41
N ALA A 164 -10.87 -39.58 9.54
CA ALA A 164 -11.65 -40.63 8.90
C ALA A 164 -11.68 -40.54 7.36
N THR A 165 -11.36 -39.38 6.78
CA THR A 165 -11.45 -39.13 5.33
C THR A 165 -10.09 -39.01 4.66
N VAL A 166 -9.13 -38.40 5.35
CA VAL A 166 -7.75 -38.22 4.88
C VAL A 166 -6.99 -39.55 4.96
N GLY A 167 -6.07 -39.80 4.03
CA GLY A 167 -5.21 -41.00 4.06
C GLY A 167 -5.92 -42.35 3.97
N GLY A 168 -7.21 -42.39 3.58
CA GLY A 168 -7.99 -43.64 3.48
C GLY A 168 -8.60 -44.13 4.80
N GLY A 169 -8.58 -43.31 5.85
CA GLY A 169 -9.25 -43.60 7.13
C GLY A 169 -8.31 -44.11 8.21
N ASP A 170 -8.26 -45.42 8.45
CA ASP A 170 -7.44 -45.98 9.53
C ASP A 170 -5.94 -45.91 9.20
N TRP A 171 -5.24 -44.95 9.80
CA TRP A 171 -3.81 -44.73 9.59
C TRP A 171 -2.95 -45.74 10.34
N GLY A 172 -3.50 -46.48 11.31
CA GLY A 172 -2.72 -47.29 12.23
C GLY A 172 -1.88 -46.43 13.20
N SER A 173 -0.85 -47.04 13.78
CA SER A 173 -0.01 -46.39 14.79
C SER A 173 0.96 -45.39 14.18
N PHE A 174 1.35 -44.36 14.95
CA PHE A 174 2.45 -43.47 14.60
C PHE A 174 3.75 -44.26 14.43
N VAL A 175 4.51 -43.95 13.36
CA VAL A 175 5.82 -44.57 13.10
C VAL A 175 6.95 -43.55 13.27
N SER A 176 6.88 -42.42 12.56
CA SER A 176 7.95 -41.41 12.60
C SER A 176 7.53 -40.06 12.04
N PHE A 177 8.17 -39.00 12.51
CA PHE A 177 8.18 -37.71 11.82
C PHE A 177 9.14 -37.75 10.62
N GLY A 178 8.65 -37.28 9.48
CA GLY A 178 9.42 -37.06 8.26
C GLY A 178 9.93 -35.62 8.17
N ASN A 179 9.91 -35.07 6.96
CA ASN A 179 10.32 -33.68 6.73
C ASN A 179 9.36 -32.71 7.44
N ALA A 180 9.94 -31.68 8.06
CA ALA A 180 9.20 -30.59 8.66
C ALA A 180 9.79 -29.26 8.20
N TYR A 181 8.92 -28.28 7.97
CA TYR A 181 9.30 -26.94 7.51
C TYR A 181 8.45 -25.90 8.24
N GLY A 182 9.09 -24.81 8.66
CA GLY A 182 8.43 -23.66 9.27
C GLY A 182 8.67 -22.38 8.46
N VAL A 183 7.68 -21.51 8.41
CA VAL A 183 7.82 -20.15 7.87
C VAL A 183 6.94 -19.19 8.64
N GLU A 184 7.48 -18.03 8.97
CA GLU A 184 6.68 -16.92 9.47
C GLU A 184 6.10 -16.15 8.29
N LEU A 185 4.80 -15.86 8.30
CA LEU A 185 4.13 -15.01 7.32
C LEU A 185 3.53 -13.79 8.03
N SER A 186 3.92 -12.60 7.55
CA SER A 186 3.33 -11.34 8.00
C SER A 186 2.58 -10.65 6.86
N GLN A 187 1.30 -10.38 7.08
CA GLN A 187 0.44 -9.67 6.13
C GLN A 187 -0.52 -8.73 6.86
N LYS A 188 -0.58 -7.46 6.40
CA LYS A 188 -1.50 -6.43 6.95
C LYS A 188 -1.41 -6.26 8.48
N GLY A 189 -0.23 -6.47 9.07
CA GLY A 189 0.00 -6.35 10.51
C GLY A 189 -0.40 -7.57 11.34
N VAL A 190 -0.76 -8.68 10.69
CA VAL A 190 -0.96 -9.99 11.34
C VAL A 190 0.25 -10.85 11.00
N THR A 191 0.89 -11.39 12.03
CA THR A 191 2.03 -12.32 11.92
C THR A 191 1.58 -13.70 12.39
N GLN A 192 1.92 -14.72 11.60
CA GLN A 192 1.56 -16.11 11.87
C GLN A 192 2.72 -17.04 11.54
N GLU A 193 2.90 -18.08 12.35
CA GLU A 193 3.83 -19.16 12.08
C GLU A 193 3.10 -20.27 11.33
N TYR A 194 3.56 -20.62 10.14
CA TYR A 194 3.05 -21.73 9.36
C TYR A 194 4.06 -22.87 9.39
N THR A 195 3.59 -24.05 9.75
CA THR A 195 4.41 -25.26 9.72
C THR A 195 3.75 -26.32 8.86
N GLU A 196 4.56 -27.04 8.09
CA GLU A 196 4.17 -28.29 7.45
C GLU A 196 5.04 -29.42 8.02
N THR A 197 4.42 -30.46 8.56
CA THR A 197 5.12 -31.63 9.10
C THR A 197 4.56 -32.89 8.48
N VAL A 198 5.42 -33.67 7.82
CA VAL A 198 5.08 -34.99 7.30
C VAL A 198 5.16 -36.00 8.43
N VAL A 199 4.13 -36.83 8.57
CA VAL A 199 4.02 -37.87 9.59
C VAL A 199 3.74 -39.19 8.91
N VAL A 200 4.55 -40.20 9.24
CA VAL A 200 4.38 -41.57 8.75
C VAL A 200 3.66 -42.37 9.83
N TYR A 201 2.53 -42.94 9.45
CA TYR A 201 1.80 -43.94 10.19
C TYR A 201 1.94 -45.31 9.50
N GLU A 202 1.50 -46.38 10.15
CA GLU A 202 1.59 -47.75 9.61
C GLU A 202 0.91 -47.89 8.24
N ASN A 203 -0.26 -47.27 8.06
CA ASN A 203 -1.10 -47.43 6.87
C ASN A 203 -1.23 -46.14 6.03
N ALA A 204 -0.66 -45.02 6.47
CA ALA A 204 -0.80 -43.73 5.80
C ALA A 204 0.40 -42.81 6.01
N VAL A 205 0.58 -41.86 5.08
CA VAL A 205 1.52 -40.74 5.22
C VAL A 205 0.70 -39.46 5.16
N ILE A 206 0.68 -38.71 6.26
CA ILE A 206 -0.15 -37.53 6.44
C ILE A 206 0.73 -36.30 6.52
N THR A 207 0.35 -35.24 5.82
CA THR A 207 0.98 -33.94 6.00
C THR A 207 0.10 -33.06 6.85
N TYR A 208 0.62 -32.66 8.01
CA TYR A 208 -0.02 -31.70 8.90
C TYR A 208 0.40 -30.28 8.51
N THR A 209 -0.58 -29.40 8.39
CA THR A 209 -0.35 -27.95 8.31
C THR A 209 -0.89 -27.31 9.57
N ILE A 210 0.00 -26.72 10.38
CA ILE A 210 -0.35 -26.09 11.66
C ILE A 210 0.02 -24.62 11.61
N THR A 211 -0.89 -23.76 12.04
CA THR A 211 -0.67 -22.31 12.11
C THR A 211 -0.74 -21.82 13.56
N PHE A 212 0.25 -21.04 13.97
CA PHE A 212 0.25 -20.33 15.24
C PHE A 212 0.12 -18.82 15.05
N ASP A 213 -0.45 -18.12 16.04
CA ASP A 213 -0.36 -16.66 16.13
C ASP A 213 1.02 -16.20 16.65
N GLU A 214 1.23 -14.89 16.73
CA GLU A 214 2.46 -14.27 17.25
C GLU A 214 2.85 -14.72 18.68
N ASN A 215 1.90 -15.25 19.45
CA ASN A 215 2.09 -15.73 20.81
C ASN A 215 2.21 -17.27 20.88
N MET A 216 2.46 -17.92 19.73
CA MET A 216 2.54 -19.37 19.59
C MET A 216 1.26 -20.12 20.00
N ARG A 217 0.08 -19.48 19.88
CA ARG A 217 -1.22 -20.14 20.14
C ARG A 217 -1.74 -20.80 18.88
N LEU A 218 -2.33 -21.97 19.03
CA LEU A 218 -2.86 -22.76 17.91
C LEU A 218 -4.06 -22.05 17.28
N THR A 219 -3.95 -21.66 16.01
CA THR A 219 -5.03 -20.99 15.26
C THR A 219 -5.62 -21.86 14.15
N ASN A 220 -4.86 -22.82 13.64
CA ASN A 220 -5.32 -23.74 12.61
C ASN A 220 -4.58 -25.09 12.70
N LEU A 221 -5.30 -26.17 12.46
CA LEU A 221 -4.80 -27.54 12.34
C LEU A 221 -5.48 -28.17 11.12
N PHE A 222 -4.70 -28.55 10.13
CA PHE A 222 -5.17 -29.16 8.89
C PHE A 222 -4.35 -30.39 8.53
N MET A 223 -4.95 -31.36 7.84
CA MET A 223 -4.36 -32.65 7.46
C MET A 223 -4.69 -32.94 5.99
N LYS A 224 -3.73 -33.46 5.24
CA LYS A 224 -3.89 -33.91 3.85
C LYS A 224 -3.08 -35.17 3.55
#